data_AF-A0A5D3KXV7-F1
#
_entry.id   AF-A0A5D3KXV7-F1
#
_cell.length_a   1.000
_cell.length_b   1.000
_cell.length_c   1.000
_cell.angle_alpha   90.00
_cell.angle_beta   90.00
_cell.angle_gamma   90.00
#
_symmetry.space_group_name_H-M   'P 1'
#
loop_
_entity.id
_entity.type
_entity.pdbx_description
1 polymer ?
#
loop_
_entity_poly.entity_id
_entity_poly.type
_entity_poly.pdbx_seq_one_letter_code
_entity_poly.pdbx_strand_id
1 'polypeptide(L)'
;MLIARRADTRARADFATWKMMAKLNGLSALPPDAQGFLDGYKRLLERISEGEAAEATIAEVYKSYYLEMGGVGNPPDVRTRPAEPVADNVTAFRRPAPKPKKAAMFGATMFGGTEKRPLPVALIFACLVVVYVSIKFYWR
;
A
#
# COMPACT_ATOMS: atom_id res chain seq x y z
N MET A 1 27.32 -0.68 13.81
CA MET A 1 26.63 0.08 12.74
C MET A 1 25.50 -0.70 12.04
N LEU A 2 25.52 -2.03 11.99
CA LEU A 2 24.48 -2.81 11.29
C LEU A 2 23.08 -2.68 11.91
N ILE A 3 23.00 -2.58 13.25
CA ILE A 3 21.74 -2.44 13.98
C ILE A 3 21.03 -1.13 13.62
N ALA A 4 21.77 -0.02 13.59
CA ALA A 4 21.23 1.29 13.20
C ALA A 4 20.66 1.27 11.77
N ARG A 5 21.40 0.71 10.81
CA ARG A 5 20.89 0.58 9.43
C ARG A 5 19.66 -0.32 9.34
N ARG A 6 19.66 -1.44 10.06
CA ARG A 6 18.52 -2.37 10.09
C ARG A 6 17.29 -1.71 10.71
N ALA A 7 17.47 -0.97 11.81
CA ALA A 7 16.40 -0.24 12.47
C ALA A 7 15.83 0.86 11.56
N ASP A 8 16.67 1.66 10.88
CA ASP A 8 16.21 2.69 9.93
C ASP A 8 15.46 2.09 8.74
N THR A 9 16.02 1.04 8.13
CA THR A 9 15.36 0.35 6.99
C THR A 9 14.00 -0.21 7.40
N ARG A 10 13.93 -0.82 8.59
CA ARG A 10 12.68 -1.36 9.13
C ARG A 10 11.69 -0.25 9.45
N ALA A 11 12.12 0.83 10.10
CA ALA A 11 11.27 1.97 10.44
C ALA A 11 10.64 2.59 9.18
N ARG A 12 11.42 2.78 8.12
CA ARG A 12 10.93 3.29 6.83
C ARG A 12 9.92 2.36 6.17
N ALA A 13 10.21 1.07 6.14
CA ALA A 13 9.33 0.06 5.53
C ALA A 13 8.00 -0.05 6.29
N ASP A 14 8.07 -0.19 7.62
CA ASP A 14 6.90 -0.34 8.48
C ASP A 14 6.04 0.93 8.43
N PHE A 15 6.65 2.13 8.49
CA PHE A 15 5.92 3.39 8.37
C PHE A 15 5.20 3.54 7.01
N ALA A 16 5.83 3.15 5.91
CA ALA A 16 5.18 3.17 4.59
C ALA A 16 3.97 2.23 4.55
N THR A 17 4.10 1.03 5.11
CA THR A 17 2.99 0.07 5.24
C THR A 17 1.86 0.63 6.12
N TRP A 18 2.19 1.27 7.24
CA TRP A 18 1.21 1.87 8.14
C TRP A 18 0.46 3.02 7.49
N LYS A 19 1.15 3.90 6.75
CA LYS A 19 0.52 4.96 5.94
C LYS A 19 -0.45 4.37 4.92
N MET A 20 -0.07 3.28 4.25
CA MET A 20 -0.95 2.60 3.30
C MET A 20 -2.18 1.99 4.00
N MET A 21 -1.99 1.29 5.12
CA MET A 21 -3.09 0.71 5.90
C MET A 21 -4.05 1.77 6.43
N ALA A 22 -3.53 2.91 6.90
CA ALA A 22 -4.33 4.01 7.38
C ALA A 22 -5.23 4.60 6.28
N LYS A 23 -4.73 4.69 5.04
CA LYS A 23 -5.53 5.12 3.88
C LYS A 23 -6.67 4.16 3.53
N LEU A 24 -6.54 2.88 3.89
CA LEU A 24 -7.54 1.84 3.63
C LEU A 24 -8.54 1.65 4.79
N ASN A 25 -8.63 2.62 5.73
CA ASN A 25 -9.39 2.50 6.98
C ASN A 25 -8.94 1.33 7.88
N GLY A 26 -7.74 0.78 7.66
CA GLY A 26 -7.15 -0.30 8.44
C GLY A 26 -6.41 0.15 9.70
N LEU A 27 -6.71 1.35 10.22
CA LEU A 27 -6.01 1.94 11.36
C LEU A 27 -6.13 1.09 12.63
N SER A 28 -7.31 0.52 12.89
CA SER A 28 -7.56 -0.35 14.05
C SER A 28 -6.87 -1.72 13.97
N ALA A 29 -6.45 -2.14 12.77
CA ALA A 29 -5.72 -3.39 12.56
C ALA A 29 -4.21 -3.25 12.80
N LEU A 30 -3.71 -2.03 13.00
CA LEU A 30 -2.31 -1.76 13.29
C LEU A 30 -2.00 -1.97 14.78
N PRO A 31 -0.75 -2.32 15.14
CA PRO A 31 -0.31 -2.38 16.53
C PRO A 31 -0.54 -1.04 17.26
N PRO A 32 -0.76 -1.05 18.59
CA PRO A 32 -1.02 0.17 19.37
C PRO A 32 0.09 1.24 19.20
N ASP A 33 1.35 0.81 19.19
CA ASP A 33 2.48 1.73 19.01
C ASP A 33 2.45 2.41 17.64
N ALA A 34 2.11 1.65 16.58
CA ALA A 34 1.96 2.16 15.23
C ALA A 34 0.82 3.19 15.11
N GLN A 35 -0.29 2.97 15.83
CA GLN A 35 -1.38 3.95 15.90
C GLN A 35 -0.89 5.25 16.56
N GLY A 36 -0.14 5.16 17.66
CA GLY A 36 0.46 6.31 18.34
C GLY A 36 1.39 7.11 17.43
N PHE A 37 2.27 6.44 16.67
CA PHE A 37 3.15 7.11 15.71
C PHE A 37 2.37 7.79 14.58
N LEU A 38 1.30 7.18 14.08
CA LEU A 38 0.46 7.78 13.03
C LEU A 38 -0.34 8.98 13.55
N ASP A 39 -0.76 8.98 14.80
CA ASP A 39 -1.43 10.13 15.39
C ASP A 39 -0.46 11.30 15.61
N GLY A 40 0.79 11.01 16.02
CA GLY A 40 1.87 11.99 16.01
C GLY A 40 2.13 12.56 14.62
N TYR A 41 2.18 11.70 13.60
CA TYR A 41 2.32 12.09 12.20
C TYR A 41 1.19 13.01 11.72
N LYS A 42 -0.07 12.72 12.05
CA LYS A 42 -1.21 13.59 11.71
C LYS A 42 -1.08 14.98 12.34
N ARG A 43 -0.66 15.06 13.61
CA ARG A 43 -0.40 16.34 14.29
C ARG A 43 0.74 17.13 13.64
N LEU A 44 1.76 16.45 13.11
CA LEU A 44 2.83 17.07 12.35
C LEU A 44 2.33 17.59 10.99
N LEU A 45 1.46 16.85 10.30
CA LEU A 45 0.87 17.29 9.03
C LEU A 45 0.07 18.59 9.13
N GLU A 46 -0.48 18.92 10.30
CA GLU A 46 -1.18 20.19 10.52
C GLU A 46 -0.24 21.40 10.54
N ARG A 47 1.07 21.17 10.73
CA ARG A 47 2.07 22.23 10.97
C ARG A 47 3.11 22.34 9.87
N ILE A 48 3.47 21.22 9.25
CA ILE A 48 4.60 21.11 8.31
C ILE A 48 4.24 20.25 7.09
N SER A 49 5.15 20.22 6.11
CA SER A 49 4.95 19.46 4.87
C SER A 49 4.91 17.95 5.09
N GLU A 50 4.24 17.22 4.18
CA GLU A 50 4.10 15.76 4.28
C GLU A 50 5.45 15.03 4.36
N GLY A 51 6.42 15.47 3.57
CA GLY A 51 7.76 14.87 3.53
C GLY A 51 8.51 15.07 4.84
N GLU A 52 8.44 16.26 5.42
CA GLU A 52 9.12 16.59 6.68
C GLU A 52 8.44 15.88 7.88
N ALA A 53 7.10 15.85 7.91
CA ALA A 53 6.35 15.08 8.90
C ALA A 53 6.67 13.58 8.83
N ALA A 54 6.83 13.04 7.62
CA ALA A 54 7.18 11.64 7.41
C ALA A 54 8.58 11.34 7.95
N GLU A 55 9.59 12.13 7.58
CA GLU A 55 10.96 11.91 8.06
C GLU A 55 11.08 12.10 9.58
N ALA A 56 10.38 13.08 10.16
CA ALA A 56 10.33 13.26 11.61
C ALA A 56 9.73 12.03 12.32
N THR A 57 8.65 11.48 11.79
CA THR A 57 8.00 10.28 12.35
C THR A 57 8.90 9.05 12.18
N ILE A 58 9.52 8.88 11.00
CA ILE A 58 10.47 7.79 10.73
C ILE A 58 11.64 7.85 11.71
N ALA A 59 12.17 9.03 12.01
CA ALA A 59 13.25 9.20 12.97
C ALA A 59 12.84 8.79 14.39
N GLU A 60 11.58 9.00 14.77
CA GLU A 60 11.05 8.57 16.06
C GLU A 60 10.86 7.05 16.14
N VAL A 61 10.32 6.43 15.09
CA VAL A 61 10.21 4.96 14.96
C VAL A 61 11.59 4.31 14.90
N TYR A 62 12.56 4.94 14.24
CA TYR A 62 13.93 4.47 14.21
C TYR A 62 14.53 4.42 15.62
N LYS A 63 14.30 5.43 16.46
CA LYS A 63 14.79 5.46 17.84
C LYS A 63 14.21 4.30 18.66
N SER A 64 12.91 4.03 18.56
CA SER A 64 12.31 2.91 19.27
C SER A 64 12.89 1.57 18.82
N TYR A 65 13.02 1.36 17.50
CA TYR A 65 13.59 0.12 16.95
C TYR A 65 15.08 -0.05 17.24
N TYR A 66 15.84 1.05 17.31
CA TYR A 66 17.24 0.98 17.69
C TYR A 66 17.40 0.47 19.13
N LEU A 67 16.59 0.96 20.06
CA LEU A 67 16.58 0.52 21.45
C LEU A 67 16.12 -0.94 21.58
N GLU A 68 15.04 -1.32 20.90
CA GLU A 68 14.55 -2.70 20.88
C GLU A 68 15.58 -3.70 20.35
N MET A 69 16.38 -3.30 19.36
CA MET A 69 17.44 -4.15 18.79
C MET A 69 18.73 -4.17 19.64
N GLY A 70 18.70 -3.66 20.87
CA GLY A 70 19.85 -3.65 21.79
C GLY A 70 20.85 -2.53 21.52
N GLY A 71 20.45 -1.48 20.80
CA GLY A 71 21.22 -0.26 20.67
C GLY A 71 21.25 0.51 21.99
N VAL A 72 22.45 0.95 22.41
CA VAL A 72 22.64 1.69 23.67
C VAL A 72 23.03 3.13 23.36
N GLY A 73 22.39 4.08 24.04
CA GLY A 73 22.64 5.52 23.86
C GLY A 73 21.86 6.13 22.69
N ASN A 74 22.26 7.34 22.29
CA ASN A 74 21.60 8.05 21.19
C ASN A 74 21.89 7.33 19.85
N PRO A 75 20.87 6.97 19.05
CA PRO A 75 21.10 6.28 17.80
C PRO A 75 21.96 7.13 16.86
N PRO A 76 22.95 6.53 16.17
CA PRO A 76 23.76 7.26 15.22
C PRO A 76 22.90 7.76 14.05
N ASP A 77 23.24 8.92 13.50
CA ASP A 77 22.57 9.49 12.33
C ASP A 77 22.83 8.60 11.11
N VAL A 78 21.80 7.86 10.69
CA VAL A 78 21.86 7.05 9.48
C VAL A 78 21.50 7.97 8.33
N ARG A 79 22.52 8.65 7.77
CA ARG A 79 22.35 9.40 6.53
C ARG A 79 21.81 8.45 5.47
N THR A 80 20.62 8.74 4.97
CA THR A 80 20.02 8.09 3.81
C THR A 80 21.01 8.24 2.67
N ARG A 81 21.69 7.15 2.30
CA ARG A 81 22.56 7.17 1.12
C ARG A 81 21.65 7.57 -0.06
N PRO A 82 21.93 8.66 -0.79
CA PRO A 82 21.18 8.96 -1.99
C PRO A 82 21.20 7.70 -2.86
N ALA A 83 20.04 7.31 -3.38
CA ALA A 83 19.94 6.14 -4.25
C ALA A 83 20.98 6.30 -5.35
N GLU A 84 22.06 5.51 -5.30
CA GLU A 84 22.99 5.45 -6.40
C GLU A 84 22.14 5.05 -7.61
N PRO A 85 22.17 5.82 -8.71
CA PRO A 85 21.45 5.44 -9.90
C PRO A 85 21.95 4.05 -10.26
N VAL A 86 21.06 3.07 -10.21
CA VAL A 86 21.35 1.70 -10.65
C VAL A 86 21.78 1.86 -12.09
N ALA A 87 23.09 1.76 -12.33
CA ALA A 87 23.62 1.67 -13.68
C ALA A 87 22.94 0.45 -14.28
N ASP A 88 22.15 0.68 -15.32
CA ASP A 88 21.34 -0.29 -16.03
C ASP A 88 22.27 -1.27 -16.78
N ASN A 89 22.96 -2.11 -16.01
CA ASN A 89 23.85 -3.16 -16.47
C ASN A 89 23.13 -4.51 -16.45
N VAL A 90 21.80 -4.51 -16.52
CA VAL A 90 21.02 -5.72 -16.79
C VAL A 90 20.99 -5.88 -18.30
N THR A 91 21.90 -6.70 -18.84
CA THR A 91 21.80 -7.14 -20.23
C THR A 91 20.41 -7.74 -20.44
N ALA A 92 19.59 -7.12 -21.29
CA ALA A 92 18.26 -7.60 -21.63
C ALA A 92 18.31 -9.10 -21.93
N PHE A 93 17.55 -9.90 -21.18
CA PHE A 93 17.48 -11.35 -21.36
C PHE A 93 17.05 -11.61 -22.82
N ARG A 94 18.00 -12.02 -23.67
CA ARG A 94 17.78 -12.22 -25.10
C ARG A 94 16.86 -13.43 -25.27
N ARG A 95 15.55 -13.19 -25.27
CA ARG A 95 14.54 -14.22 -25.55
C ARG A 95 14.77 -14.72 -26.98
N PRO A 96 15.01 -16.03 -27.22
CA PRO A 96 15.03 -16.57 -28.57
C PRO A 96 13.68 -16.30 -29.24
N ALA A 97 13.71 -15.99 -30.55
CA ALA A 97 12.54 -15.56 -31.30
C ALA A 97 11.37 -16.55 -31.15
N PRO A 98 10.13 -16.05 -30.95
CA PRO A 98 8.96 -16.90 -30.79
C PRO A 98 8.73 -17.72 -32.07
N LYS A 99 8.70 -19.05 -31.95
CA LYS A 99 8.33 -19.95 -33.06
C LYS A 99 6.91 -19.61 -33.53
N PRO A 100 6.65 -19.50 -34.84
CA PRO A 100 5.32 -19.20 -35.34
C PRO A 100 4.35 -20.33 -34.97
N LYS A 101 3.29 -20.00 -34.23
CA LYS A 101 2.19 -20.92 -33.94
C LYS A 101 1.47 -21.24 -35.25
N LYS A 102 1.51 -22.52 -35.66
CA LYS A 102 0.62 -23.04 -36.71
C LYS A 102 -0.83 -22.83 -36.23
N ALA A 103 -1.62 -22.13 -37.04
CA ALA A 103 -3.05 -22.04 -36.87
C ALA A 103 -3.66 -23.44 -37.04
N ALA A 104 -4.13 -24.03 -35.96
CA ALA A 104 -5.06 -25.15 -36.02
C ALA A 104 -6.46 -24.58 -35.78
N MET A 105 -7.22 -24.54 -36.87
CA MET A 105 -8.63 -24.19 -36.92
C MET A 105 -9.41 -25.50 -36.74
N PHE A 106 -10.00 -25.75 -35.56
CA PHE A 106 -11.25 -26.53 -35.42
C PHE A 106 -11.77 -26.58 -33.97
N GLY A 107 -13.08 -26.34 -33.78
CA GLY A 107 -13.87 -27.04 -32.75
C GLY A 107 -14.36 -26.26 -31.51
N ALA A 108 -15.40 -25.44 -31.72
CA ALA A 108 -16.42 -24.94 -30.78
C ALA A 108 -16.50 -25.48 -29.33
N THR A 109 -16.63 -24.58 -28.33
CA THR A 109 -17.91 -24.26 -27.63
C THR A 109 -17.66 -23.40 -26.37
N MET A 110 -18.63 -22.51 -26.10
CA MET A 110 -18.80 -21.61 -24.93
C MET A 110 -17.99 -20.31 -24.92
N PHE A 111 -18.64 -19.27 -25.46
CA PHE A 111 -18.32 -17.86 -25.29
C PHE A 111 -18.30 -17.46 -23.81
N GLY A 112 -17.11 -17.49 -23.21
CA GLY A 112 -16.76 -16.64 -22.06
C GLY A 112 -16.40 -15.24 -22.55
N GLY A 113 -17.40 -14.41 -22.78
CA GLY A 113 -17.22 -12.98 -23.05
C GLY A 113 -17.40 -12.18 -21.76
N THR A 114 -16.32 -11.94 -21.01
CA THR A 114 -16.29 -10.94 -19.93
C THR A 114 -16.25 -9.54 -20.54
N GLU A 115 -17.37 -9.13 -21.12
CA GLU A 115 -17.59 -7.76 -21.56
C GLU A 115 -18.11 -6.98 -20.35
N LYS A 116 -17.41 -5.91 -19.96
CA LYS A 116 -17.82 -4.98 -18.90
C LYS A 116 -19.11 -4.27 -19.33
N ARG A 117 -20.26 -4.94 -19.18
CA ARG A 117 -21.57 -4.35 -19.43
C ARG A 117 -21.92 -3.39 -18.29
N PRO A 118 -22.59 -2.24 -18.55
CA PRO A 118 -23.11 -1.30 -17.54
C PRO A 118 -24.25 -1.89 -16.66
N LEU A 119 -24.41 -3.21 -16.65
CA LEU A 119 -25.42 -3.94 -15.88
C LEU A 119 -25.33 -3.80 -14.35
N PRO A 120 -24.17 -3.62 -13.68
CA PRO A 120 -24.18 -3.60 -12.23
C PRO A 120 -24.94 -2.39 -11.67
N VAL A 121 -24.88 -1.23 -12.34
CA VAL A 121 -25.57 -0.01 -11.87
C VAL A 121 -27.09 -0.13 -12.00
N ALA A 122 -27.57 -0.67 -13.13
CA ALA A 122 -29.00 -0.85 -13.34
C ALA A 122 -29.64 -1.83 -12.35
N LEU A 123 -28.93 -2.92 -11.99
CA LEU A 123 -29.39 -3.89 -11.00
C LEU A 123 -29.44 -3.30 -9.58
N ILE A 124 -28.43 -2.51 -9.19
CA ILE A 124 -28.42 -1.82 -7.89
C ILE A 124 -29.58 -0.81 -7.81
N PHE A 125 -29.82 -0.05 -8.87
CA PHE A 125 -30.91 0.93 -8.91
C PHE A 125 -32.28 0.26 -8.83
N ALA A 126 -32.52 -0.81 -9.58
CA ALA A 126 -33.76 -1.58 -9.50
C ALA A 126 -34.00 -2.14 -8.11
N CYS A 127 -32.97 -2.68 -7.45
CA CYS A 127 -33.05 -3.19 -6.07
C CYS A 127 -33.45 -2.08 -5.08
N LEU A 128 -32.83 -0.89 -5.17
CA LEU A 128 -33.17 0.24 -4.30
C LEU A 128 -34.63 0.71 -4.48
N VAL A 129 -35.13 0.75 -5.71
CA VAL A 129 -36.53 1.14 -5.99
C VAL A 129 -37.50 0.15 -5.35
N VAL A 130 -37.25 -1.15 -5.46
CA VAL A 130 -38.09 -2.18 -4.84
C VAL A 130 -38.12 -2.01 -3.32
N VAL A 131 -36.96 -1.86 -2.67
CA VAL A 131 -36.88 -1.66 -1.21
C VAL A 131 -37.66 -0.41 -0.78
N TYR A 132 -37.50 0.72 -1.49
CA TYR A 132 -38.20 1.95 -1.19
C TYR A 132 -39.73 1.79 -1.30
N VAL A 133 -40.21 1.13 -2.37
CA VAL A 133 -41.65 0.89 -2.56
C VAL A 133 -42.18 -0.06 -1.48
N SER A 134 -41.46 -1.12 -1.12
CA SER A 134 -41.85 -2.05 -0.06
C SER A 134 -41.98 -1.36 1.29
N ILE A 135 -41.01 -0.50 1.65
CA ILE A 135 -41.07 0.28 2.90
C ILE A 135 -42.25 1.24 2.87
N LYS A 136 -42.42 1.99 1.77
CA LYS A 136 -43.52 2.94 1.63
C LYS A 136 -44.90 2.27 1.68
N PHE A 137 -45.01 1.06 1.13
CA PHE A 137 -46.25 0.29 1.15
C PHE A 137 -46.52 -0.33 2.52
N TYR A 138 -45.48 -0.75 3.25
CA TYR A 138 -45.63 -1.29 4.60
C TYR A 138 -45.92 -0.21 5.66
N TRP A 139 -45.48 1.02 5.42
CA TRP A 139 -45.69 2.18 6.31
C TRP A 139 -46.91 3.03 5.95
N ARG A 140 -47.71 2.59 4.98
CA ARG A 140 -48.98 3.21 4.62
C ARG A 140 -50.13 2.31 5.06
#